data_AF-A0A6F9CH95-F1
#
_entry.id   AF-A0A6F9CH95-F1
#
_cell.length_a   1.000
_cell.length_b   1.000
_cell.length_c   1.000
_cell.angle_alpha   90.00
_cell.angle_beta   90.00
_cell.angle_gamma   90.00
#
_symmetry.space_group_name_H-M   'P 1'
#
loop_
_entity.id
_entity.type
_entity.pdbx_description
1 polymer ?
#
loop_
_entity_poly.entity_id
_entity_poly.type
_entity_poly.pdbx_seq_one_letter_code
_entity_poly.pdbx_strand_id
1 'polypeptide(L)'
;MSTFANHSTNESSGHNWRCQFKEDFKYILLPVSYTLVFVIGLGLNVTAMYVILFRTKRWNPSTVYMFNLTVCDTLYILTLPFLIYYYADENDWPFSDSFCKLIRFLFYANLYGSILFLCCISLHRFLGVCYPMRSLSWVSARRARLVSVAVWACVLMCQAPVLYFSRTRDNGTERVCFDTSSPELFHDFLVYSSVVSVLMFAFPFMVVMVCYGLMVRKLLEPSWGAGGSQSRGAGGLAAHRSKQKSVKMIIIVLAVFMLCFLPFHLTRSLYYSLRYLEQMDPSQVSCELLKASSLAYKVTRPLASANSCVDPILYFMAGQGFRSNLTNRSRTSPRKPGSVTVALSTQL
;
A
#
# COMPACT_ATOMS: atom_id res chain seq x y z
N MET A 1 -76.98 -11.31 17.42
CA MET A 1 -75.82 -11.46 18.32
C MET A 1 -74.96 -12.57 17.72
N SER A 2 -74.02 -12.26 16.82
CA SER A 2 -72.64 -11.85 17.16
C SER A 2 -71.99 -12.98 17.98
N THR A 3 -70.98 -13.74 17.55
CA THR A 3 -69.78 -13.37 16.78
C THR A 3 -69.09 -14.64 16.26
N PHE A 4 -68.53 -14.57 15.05
CA PHE A 4 -67.55 -15.50 14.50
C PHE A 4 -66.22 -15.42 15.27
N ALA A 5 -65.54 -16.56 15.47
CA ALA A 5 -64.09 -16.60 15.66
C ALA A 5 -63.54 -17.94 15.12
N ASN A 6 -63.12 -17.90 13.85
CA ASN A 6 -62.15 -18.84 13.30
C ASN A 6 -60.83 -18.65 14.05
N HIS A 7 -60.27 -19.71 14.63
CA HIS A 7 -58.87 -19.72 15.05
C HIS A 7 -58.08 -20.72 14.19
N SER A 8 -57.80 -20.28 12.97
CA SER A 8 -56.66 -20.75 12.18
C SER A 8 -55.46 -19.89 12.55
N THR A 9 -54.45 -20.45 13.24
CA THR A 9 -53.04 -20.02 13.17
C THR A 9 -52.18 -20.95 14.01
N ASN A 10 -51.32 -21.73 13.36
CA ASN A 10 -49.88 -21.74 13.64
C ASN A 10 -49.18 -22.44 12.48
N GLU A 11 -49.16 -21.75 11.34
CA GLU A 11 -48.15 -22.01 10.32
C GLU A 11 -46.79 -21.69 10.95
N SER A 12 -45.96 -22.73 10.97
CA SER A 12 -44.53 -22.75 11.23
C SER A 12 -43.83 -21.40 11.03
N SER A 13 -43.36 -20.83 12.13
CA SER A 13 -42.30 -19.82 12.17
C SER A 13 -41.04 -20.39 11.51
N GLY A 14 -40.91 -20.13 10.20
CA GLY A 14 -39.68 -20.39 9.45
C GLY A 14 -38.53 -19.65 10.10
N HIS A 15 -37.62 -20.40 10.71
CA HIS A 15 -36.44 -19.87 11.36
C HIS A 15 -35.58 -19.07 10.36
N ASN A 16 -35.54 -17.75 10.55
CA ASN A 16 -34.65 -16.87 9.79
C ASN A 16 -33.26 -16.89 10.44
N TRP A 17 -32.50 -17.99 10.25
CA TRP A 17 -31.18 -18.24 10.86
C TRP A 17 -30.04 -17.35 10.33
N ARG A 18 -30.32 -16.17 9.77
CA ARG A 18 -29.26 -15.28 9.25
C ARG A 18 -28.83 -14.28 10.31
N CYS A 19 -27.55 -14.30 10.64
CA CYS A 19 -26.92 -13.30 11.51
C CYS A 19 -26.97 -11.91 10.87
N GLN A 20 -27.94 -11.11 11.29
CA GLN A 20 -28.08 -9.70 10.92
C GLN A 20 -27.59 -8.82 12.06
N PHE A 21 -26.64 -7.95 11.77
CA PHE A 21 -26.18 -6.92 12.70
C PHE A 21 -26.04 -5.60 11.95
N LYS A 22 -26.46 -4.51 12.60
CA LYS A 22 -26.35 -3.16 12.05
C LYS A 22 -24.89 -2.74 11.98
N GLU A 23 -24.51 -2.11 10.87
CA GLU A 23 -23.13 -1.74 10.57
C GLU A 23 -22.97 -0.22 10.44
N ASP A 24 -23.84 0.53 11.12
CA ASP A 24 -24.01 1.99 10.96
C ASP A 24 -22.71 2.77 11.26
N PHE A 25 -21.81 2.20 12.07
CA PHE A 25 -20.48 2.76 12.32
C PHE A 25 -19.68 3.02 11.03
N LYS A 26 -19.94 2.24 9.95
CA LYS A 26 -19.23 2.38 8.67
C LYS A 26 -19.56 3.71 7.98
N TYR A 27 -20.73 4.29 8.24
CA TYR A 27 -21.17 5.57 7.68
C TYR A 27 -20.43 6.77 8.24
N ILE A 28 -19.73 6.60 9.37
CA ILE A 28 -18.84 7.62 9.92
C ILE A 28 -17.39 7.23 9.65
N LEU A 29 -17.02 5.99 9.98
CA LEU A 29 -15.64 5.52 9.89
C LEU A 29 -15.07 5.61 8.48
N LEU A 30 -15.80 5.15 7.47
CA LEU A 30 -15.29 5.08 6.09
C LEU A 30 -15.20 6.46 5.44
N PRO A 31 -16.22 7.33 5.48
CA PRO A 31 -16.11 8.69 4.95
C PRO A 31 -14.99 9.50 5.59
N VAL A 32 -14.88 9.48 6.92
CA VAL A 32 -13.83 10.23 7.63
C VAL A 32 -12.44 9.71 7.23
N SER A 33 -12.24 8.39 7.27
CA SER A 33 -10.93 7.81 6.96
C SER A 33 -10.55 8.03 5.49
N TYR A 34 -11.49 7.85 4.56
CA TYR A 34 -11.24 8.09 3.13
C TYR A 34 -11.02 9.57 2.82
N THR A 35 -11.68 10.49 3.53
CA THR A 35 -11.41 11.93 3.41
C THR A 35 -9.99 12.26 3.82
N LEU A 36 -9.52 11.69 4.94
CA LEU A 36 -8.13 11.87 5.39
C LEU A 36 -7.14 11.33 4.35
N VAL A 37 -7.38 10.12 3.82
CA VAL A 37 -6.54 9.52 2.78
C VAL A 37 -6.59 10.35 1.49
N PHE A 38 -7.74 10.88 1.12
CA PHE A 38 -7.88 11.73 -0.06
C PHE A 38 -7.07 13.01 0.07
N VAL A 39 -7.26 13.78 1.14
CA VAL A 39 -6.58 15.07 1.32
C VAL A 39 -5.07 14.89 1.47
N ILE A 40 -4.64 14.00 2.36
CA ILE A 40 -3.21 13.78 2.65
C ILE A 40 -2.55 13.08 1.46
N GLY A 41 -3.15 11.99 0.98
CA GLY A 41 -2.62 11.17 -0.10
C GLY A 41 -2.52 11.94 -1.41
N LEU A 42 -3.53 12.74 -1.78
CA LEU A 42 -3.48 13.51 -3.02
C LEU A 42 -2.33 14.53 -2.98
N GLY A 43 -2.20 15.31 -1.90
CA GLY A 43 -1.13 16.28 -1.76
C GLY A 43 0.26 15.64 -1.83
N LEU A 44 0.46 14.53 -1.13
CA LEU A 44 1.73 13.80 -1.13
C LEU A 44 2.07 13.18 -2.48
N ASN A 45 1.11 12.51 -3.13
CA ASN A 45 1.34 11.83 -4.40
C ASN A 45 1.52 12.82 -5.55
N VAL A 46 0.75 13.91 -5.60
CA VAL A 46 0.96 14.98 -6.59
C VAL A 46 2.34 15.61 -6.41
N THR A 47 2.76 15.86 -5.18
CA THR A 47 4.12 16.38 -4.88
C THR A 47 5.20 15.39 -5.30
N ALA A 48 5.04 14.10 -4.99
CA ALA A 48 5.97 13.05 -5.40
C ALA A 48 6.07 12.95 -6.92
N MET A 49 4.93 12.93 -7.62
CA MET A 49 4.82 12.91 -9.07
C MET A 49 5.55 14.10 -9.69
N TYR A 50 5.32 15.31 -9.17
CA TYR A 50 5.98 16.54 -9.62
C TYR A 50 7.50 16.47 -9.44
N VAL A 51 7.99 16.03 -8.28
CA VAL A 51 9.42 15.89 -8.01
C VAL A 51 10.06 14.83 -8.93
N ILE A 52 9.40 13.71 -9.16
CA ILE A 52 9.89 12.64 -10.02
C ILE A 52 9.95 13.09 -11.49
N LEU A 53 8.89 13.72 -12.00
CA LEU A 53 8.81 14.13 -13.40
C LEU A 53 9.69 15.36 -13.72
N PHE A 54 9.65 16.40 -12.88
CA PHE A 54 10.23 17.70 -13.22
C PHE A 54 11.54 18.01 -12.50
N ARG A 55 11.81 17.38 -11.34
CA ARG A 55 13.01 17.67 -10.54
C ARG A 55 14.08 16.58 -10.62
N THR A 56 13.72 15.38 -11.05
CA THR A 56 14.65 14.24 -11.12
C THR A 56 15.30 14.15 -12.51
N LYS A 57 16.53 14.66 -12.62
CA LYS A 57 17.27 14.69 -13.90
C LYS A 57 17.62 13.31 -14.48
N ARG A 58 17.81 12.29 -13.64
CA ARG A 58 18.20 10.93 -14.07
C ARG A 58 17.38 9.88 -13.35
N TRP A 59 16.65 9.09 -14.12
CA TRP A 59 15.81 8.03 -13.60
C TRP A 59 16.62 6.75 -13.45
N ASN A 60 16.71 6.26 -12.22
CA ASN A 60 17.25 4.94 -11.90
C ASN A 60 16.09 3.94 -11.69
N PRO A 61 16.34 2.62 -11.60
CA PRO A 61 15.28 1.63 -11.39
C PRO A 61 14.36 1.92 -10.20
N SER A 62 14.91 2.39 -9.08
CA SER A 62 14.13 2.77 -7.89
C SER A 62 13.17 3.91 -8.20
N THR A 63 13.60 4.93 -8.96
CA THR A 63 12.74 6.04 -9.41
C THR A 63 11.61 5.55 -10.32
N VAL A 64 11.90 4.60 -11.22
CA VAL A 64 10.87 4.01 -12.10
C VAL A 64 9.80 3.28 -11.28
N TYR A 65 10.17 2.45 -10.31
CA TYR A 65 9.20 1.76 -9.47
C TYR A 65 8.42 2.72 -8.57
N MET A 66 9.08 3.73 -7.98
CA MET A 66 8.40 4.77 -7.20
C MET A 66 7.39 5.56 -8.04
N PHE A 67 7.73 5.88 -9.29
CA PHE A 67 6.78 6.54 -10.20
C PHE A 67 5.52 5.68 -10.42
N ASN A 68 5.70 4.38 -10.69
CA ASN A 68 4.55 3.50 -10.90
C ASN A 68 3.71 3.33 -9.62
N LEU A 69 4.36 3.25 -8.46
CA LEU A 69 3.68 3.25 -7.15
C LEU A 69 2.82 4.51 -6.98
N THR A 70 3.38 5.70 -7.26
CA THR A 70 2.61 6.95 -7.19
C THR A 70 1.47 7.03 -8.21
N VAL A 71 1.59 6.34 -9.35
CA VAL A 71 0.49 6.21 -10.32
C VAL A 71 -0.62 5.31 -9.75
N CYS A 72 -0.28 4.14 -9.20
CA CYS A 72 -1.25 3.27 -8.51
C CYS A 72 -2.01 4.04 -7.42
N ASP A 73 -1.30 4.79 -6.59
CA ASP A 73 -1.86 5.57 -5.49
C ASP A 73 -2.78 6.68 -5.98
N THR A 74 -2.31 7.48 -6.94
CA THR A 74 -3.10 8.59 -7.49
C THR A 74 -4.38 8.09 -8.15
N LEU A 75 -4.32 7.02 -8.94
CA LEU A 75 -5.50 6.45 -9.61
C LEU A 75 -6.56 6.02 -8.60
N TYR A 76 -6.18 5.39 -7.48
CA TYR A 76 -7.12 5.00 -6.44
C TYR A 76 -7.62 6.20 -5.62
N ILE A 77 -6.74 7.12 -5.24
CA ILE A 77 -7.11 8.33 -4.47
C ILE A 77 -8.20 9.13 -5.20
N LEU A 78 -8.11 9.25 -6.53
CA LEU A 78 -9.12 9.95 -7.33
C LEU A 78 -10.52 9.29 -7.29
N THR A 79 -10.61 8.02 -6.86
CA THR A 79 -11.89 7.33 -6.66
C THR A 79 -12.52 7.56 -5.29
N LEU A 80 -11.74 8.02 -4.30
CA LEU A 80 -12.19 8.15 -2.92
C LEU A 80 -13.37 9.10 -2.73
N PRO A 81 -13.51 10.25 -3.42
CA PRO A 81 -14.68 11.12 -3.28
C PRO A 81 -16.01 10.40 -3.49
N PHE A 82 -16.05 9.45 -4.42
CA PHE A 82 -17.25 8.67 -4.72
C PHE A 82 -17.57 7.66 -3.63
N LEU A 83 -16.55 7.04 -3.03
CA LEU A 83 -16.73 6.16 -1.87
C LEU A 83 -17.12 6.96 -0.62
N ILE A 84 -16.56 8.16 -0.44
CA ILE A 84 -16.93 9.06 0.66
C ILE A 84 -18.41 9.41 0.57
N TYR A 85 -18.87 9.86 -0.61
CA TYR A 85 -20.29 10.13 -0.84
C TYR A 85 -21.14 8.90 -0.54
N TYR A 86 -20.82 7.75 -1.14
CA TYR A 86 -21.59 6.51 -0.99
C TYR A 86 -21.78 6.07 0.46
N TYR A 87 -20.73 6.14 1.29
CA TYR A 87 -20.86 5.77 2.69
C TYR A 87 -21.49 6.87 3.56
N ALA A 88 -21.38 8.14 3.15
CA ALA A 88 -22.08 9.23 3.83
C ALA A 88 -23.59 9.20 3.56
N ASP A 89 -24.00 8.72 2.37
CA ASP A 89 -25.38 8.53 1.94
C ASP A 89 -25.90 7.12 2.28
N GLU A 90 -25.44 6.55 3.39
CA GLU A 90 -25.91 5.27 3.96
C GLU A 90 -25.90 4.04 3.03
N ASN A 91 -24.97 4.00 2.06
CA ASN A 91 -24.85 3.01 0.98
C ASN A 91 -25.85 3.19 -0.18
N ASP A 92 -26.41 4.37 -0.40
CA ASP A 92 -27.08 4.65 -1.66
C ASP A 92 -26.06 5.05 -2.74
N TRP A 93 -26.00 4.27 -3.81
CA TRP A 93 -25.06 4.42 -4.91
C TRP A 93 -25.75 5.13 -6.09
N PRO A 94 -25.59 6.45 -6.23
CA PRO A 94 -26.28 7.21 -7.28
C PRO A 94 -25.64 7.04 -8.67
N PHE A 95 -24.43 6.46 -8.74
CA PHE A 95 -23.68 6.31 -9.98
C PHE A 95 -24.03 5.00 -10.71
N SER A 96 -23.44 4.80 -11.89
CA SER A 96 -23.69 3.59 -12.68
C SER A 96 -23.01 2.33 -12.09
N ASP A 97 -23.52 1.16 -12.48
CA ASP A 97 -22.89 -0.15 -12.17
C ASP A 97 -21.44 -0.22 -12.70
N SER A 98 -21.20 0.29 -13.91
CA SER A 98 -19.86 0.34 -14.50
C SER A 98 -18.88 1.15 -13.64
N PHE A 99 -19.37 2.22 -13.01
CA PHE A 99 -18.54 3.06 -12.14
C PHE A 99 -18.25 2.37 -10.80
N CYS A 100 -19.24 1.66 -10.22
CA CYS A 100 -19.02 0.79 -9.06
C CYS A 100 -17.90 -0.23 -9.37
N LYS A 101 -18.01 -0.95 -10.48
CA LYS A 101 -17.00 -1.92 -10.96
C LYS A 101 -15.61 -1.31 -11.10
N LEU A 102 -15.52 -0.15 -11.75
CA LEU A 102 -14.25 0.55 -11.96
C LEU A 102 -13.59 0.92 -10.62
N ILE A 103 -14.35 1.43 -9.66
CA ILE A 103 -13.82 1.85 -8.36
C ILE A 103 -13.35 0.65 -7.54
N ARG A 104 -14.12 -0.46 -7.53
CA ARG A 104 -13.70 -1.71 -6.87
C ARG A 104 -12.45 -2.28 -7.52
N PHE A 105 -12.37 -2.26 -8.85
CA PHE A 105 -11.20 -2.68 -9.60
C PHE A 105 -9.97 -1.82 -9.25
N LEU A 106 -10.09 -0.49 -9.24
CA LEU A 106 -8.98 0.42 -8.93
C LEU A 106 -8.49 0.28 -7.49
N PHE A 107 -9.37 -0.02 -6.53
CA PHE A 107 -8.98 -0.37 -5.16
C PHE A 107 -8.05 -1.59 -5.13
N TYR A 108 -8.45 -2.70 -5.77
CA TYR A 108 -7.63 -3.92 -5.79
C TYR A 108 -6.38 -3.77 -6.66
N ALA A 109 -6.46 -3.04 -7.77
CA ALA A 109 -5.31 -2.75 -8.62
C ALA A 109 -4.26 -1.90 -7.88
N ASN A 110 -4.70 -0.91 -7.09
CA ASN A 110 -3.81 -0.18 -6.18
C ASN A 110 -3.21 -1.11 -5.13
N LEU A 111 -4.03 -1.84 -4.38
CA LEU A 111 -3.58 -2.72 -3.31
C LEU A 111 -2.46 -3.67 -3.77
N TYR A 112 -2.71 -4.44 -4.83
CA TYR A 112 -1.75 -5.43 -5.33
C TYR A 112 -0.64 -4.81 -6.16
N GLY A 113 -0.91 -3.69 -6.86
CA GLY A 113 0.12 -2.91 -7.53
C GLY A 113 1.15 -2.38 -6.55
N SER A 114 0.71 -1.76 -5.45
CA SER A 114 1.59 -1.24 -4.40
C SER A 114 2.44 -2.34 -3.78
N ILE A 115 1.84 -3.50 -3.44
CA ILE A 115 2.58 -4.66 -2.92
C ILE A 115 3.71 -5.10 -3.89
N LEU A 116 3.39 -5.28 -5.17
CA LEU A 116 4.36 -5.75 -6.16
C LEU A 116 5.44 -4.71 -6.46
N PHE A 117 5.11 -3.42 -6.52
CA PHE A 117 6.10 -2.36 -6.69
C PHE A 117 7.01 -2.22 -5.48
N LEU A 118 6.48 -2.31 -4.26
CA LEU A 118 7.30 -2.35 -3.04
C LEU A 118 8.21 -3.58 -3.01
N CYS A 119 7.73 -4.74 -3.49
CA CYS A 119 8.56 -5.93 -3.68
C CYS A 119 9.69 -5.68 -4.69
N CYS A 120 9.40 -5.09 -5.85
CA CYS A 120 10.40 -4.74 -6.86
C CYS A 120 11.46 -3.77 -6.32
N ILE A 121 11.05 -2.75 -5.54
CA ILE A 121 11.97 -1.82 -4.88
C ILE A 121 12.85 -2.60 -3.88
N SER A 122 12.26 -3.47 -3.06
CA SER A 122 12.93 -4.32 -2.07
C SER A 122 13.98 -5.23 -2.70
N LEU A 123 13.62 -5.94 -3.77
CA LEU A 123 14.51 -6.79 -4.54
C LEU A 123 15.64 -6.01 -5.19
N HIS A 124 15.34 -4.85 -5.77
CA HIS A 124 16.37 -3.99 -6.35
C HIS A 124 17.39 -3.52 -5.30
N ARG A 125 16.94 -3.17 -4.08
CA ARG A 125 17.87 -2.88 -2.98
C ARG A 125 18.66 -4.09 -2.54
N PHE A 126 18.00 -5.21 -2.34
CA PHE A 126 18.64 -6.45 -1.93
C PHE A 126 19.76 -6.84 -2.90
N LEU A 127 19.52 -6.79 -4.22
CA LEU A 127 20.53 -7.08 -5.23
C LEU A 127 21.70 -6.08 -5.22
N GLY A 128 21.41 -4.78 -5.07
CA GLY A 128 22.44 -3.75 -5.02
C GLY A 128 23.29 -3.79 -3.76
N VAL A 129 22.73 -4.28 -2.64
CA VAL A 129 23.46 -4.57 -1.41
C VAL A 129 24.19 -5.90 -1.62
N CYS A 130 23.50 -7.03 -1.55
CA CYS A 130 24.13 -8.35 -1.42
C CYS A 130 24.96 -8.80 -2.64
N TYR A 131 24.72 -8.26 -3.84
CA TYR A 131 25.38 -8.69 -5.08
C TYR A 131 25.82 -7.52 -5.98
N PRO A 132 26.71 -6.62 -5.53
CA PRO A 132 27.00 -5.36 -6.21
C PRO A 132 27.54 -5.55 -7.64
N MET A 133 28.43 -6.54 -7.85
CA MET A 133 29.02 -6.84 -9.16
C MET A 133 28.02 -7.46 -10.15
N ARG A 134 27.11 -8.33 -9.69
CA ARG A 134 26.05 -8.92 -10.54
C ARG A 134 24.90 -7.93 -10.79
N SER A 135 24.72 -6.95 -9.89
CA SER A 135 23.68 -5.93 -9.99
C SER A 135 23.89 -4.97 -11.18
N LEU A 136 25.13 -4.75 -11.64
CA LEU A 136 25.44 -3.84 -12.76
C LEU A 136 24.60 -4.12 -14.02
N SER A 137 24.28 -5.39 -14.31
CA SER A 137 23.39 -5.75 -15.41
C SER A 137 21.90 -5.52 -15.09
N TRP A 138 21.47 -5.79 -13.86
CA TRP A 138 20.08 -5.67 -13.38
C TRP A 138 19.64 -4.25 -13.03
N VAL A 139 20.58 -3.31 -12.86
CA VAL A 139 20.37 -1.93 -12.39
C VAL A 139 20.09 -0.95 -13.56
N SER A 140 19.64 -1.45 -14.71
CA SER A 140 19.24 -0.58 -15.84
C SER A 140 17.81 -0.08 -15.71
N ALA A 141 17.59 1.22 -15.87
CA ALA A 141 16.26 1.83 -15.93
C ALA A 141 15.38 1.27 -17.07
N ARG A 142 15.99 0.73 -18.13
CA ARG A 142 15.25 0.04 -19.21
C ARG A 142 14.62 -1.25 -18.70
N ARG A 143 15.38 -2.06 -17.95
CA ARG A 143 14.85 -3.30 -17.34
C ARG A 143 13.78 -3.00 -16.31
N ALA A 144 13.98 -1.97 -15.49
CA ALA A 144 12.96 -1.53 -14.54
C ALA A 144 11.63 -1.16 -15.22
N ARG A 145 11.68 -0.47 -16.37
CA ARG A 145 10.48 -0.17 -17.16
C ARG A 145 9.80 -1.45 -17.68
N LEU A 146 10.57 -2.41 -18.19
CA LEU A 146 10.02 -3.69 -18.65
C LEU A 146 9.38 -4.48 -17.50
N VAL A 147 10.03 -4.53 -16.33
CA VAL A 147 9.47 -5.14 -15.12
C VAL A 147 8.20 -4.42 -14.69
N SER A 148 8.16 -3.08 -14.71
CA SER A 148 6.94 -2.34 -14.41
C SER A 148 5.79 -2.67 -15.36
N VAL A 149 6.05 -2.81 -16.66
CA VAL A 149 5.02 -3.24 -17.63
C VAL A 149 4.51 -4.65 -17.30
N ALA A 150 5.40 -5.57 -16.94
CA ALA A 150 5.01 -6.92 -16.53
C ALA A 150 4.20 -6.92 -15.22
N VAL A 151 4.57 -6.08 -14.25
CA VAL A 151 3.80 -5.90 -13.01
C VAL A 151 2.40 -5.37 -13.31
N TRP A 152 2.28 -4.33 -14.15
CA TRP A 152 0.98 -3.82 -14.57
C TRP A 152 0.14 -4.87 -15.28
N ALA A 153 0.71 -5.58 -16.26
CA ALA A 153 0.00 -6.65 -16.95
C ALA A 153 -0.49 -7.74 -15.98
N CYS A 154 0.35 -8.15 -15.03
CA CYS A 154 0.00 -9.10 -13.99
C CYS A 154 -1.14 -8.59 -13.10
N VAL A 155 -1.05 -7.36 -12.58
CA VAL A 155 -2.09 -6.73 -11.75
C VAL A 155 -3.39 -6.63 -12.51
N LEU A 156 -3.39 -6.07 -13.72
CA LEU A 156 -4.60 -5.87 -14.51
C LEU A 156 -5.25 -7.20 -14.86
N MET A 157 -4.47 -8.21 -15.24
CA MET A 157 -4.97 -9.55 -15.56
C MET A 157 -5.55 -10.25 -14.32
N CYS A 158 -4.82 -10.25 -13.20
CA CYS A 158 -5.29 -10.90 -11.97
C CYS A 158 -6.49 -10.18 -11.34
N GLN A 159 -6.63 -8.86 -11.53
CA GLN A 159 -7.76 -8.09 -11.00
C GLN A 159 -8.93 -7.95 -11.97
N ALA A 160 -8.77 -8.29 -13.26
CA ALA A 160 -9.86 -8.22 -14.23
C ALA A 160 -11.16 -8.93 -13.78
N PRO A 161 -11.11 -10.11 -13.11
CA PRO A 161 -12.33 -10.75 -12.60
C PRO A 161 -13.13 -9.90 -11.59
N VAL A 162 -12.52 -8.92 -10.92
CA VAL A 162 -13.25 -7.97 -10.07
C VAL A 162 -14.36 -7.25 -10.85
N LEU A 163 -14.13 -6.93 -12.13
CA LEU A 163 -15.13 -6.29 -12.99
C LEU A 163 -16.35 -7.17 -13.25
N TYR A 164 -16.22 -8.49 -13.11
CA TYR A 164 -17.32 -9.44 -13.19
C TYR A 164 -18.03 -9.60 -11.83
N PHE A 165 -17.27 -9.74 -10.74
CA PHE A 165 -17.81 -9.99 -9.41
C PHE A 165 -18.46 -8.75 -8.75
N SER A 166 -17.86 -7.57 -8.92
CA SER A 166 -18.41 -6.33 -8.39
C SER A 166 -19.65 -5.93 -9.18
N ARG A 167 -20.77 -5.69 -8.50
CA ARG A 167 -22.05 -5.31 -9.11
C ARG A 167 -22.86 -4.43 -8.17
N THR A 168 -23.80 -3.68 -8.74
CA THR A 168 -24.84 -3.02 -7.97
C THR A 168 -26.08 -3.90 -7.83
N ARG A 169 -26.84 -3.72 -6.75
CA ARG A 169 -28.17 -4.31 -6.57
C ARG A 169 -29.15 -3.26 -6.05
N ASP A 170 -30.31 -3.20 -6.67
CA ASP A 170 -31.40 -2.34 -6.24
C ASP A 170 -32.16 -3.02 -5.09
N ASN A 171 -32.35 -2.29 -3.99
CA ASN A 171 -33.04 -2.74 -2.80
C ASN A 171 -34.14 -1.74 -2.43
N GLY A 172 -35.24 -1.78 -3.18
CA GLY A 172 -36.32 -0.80 -3.05
C GLY A 172 -35.95 0.53 -3.71
N THR A 173 -35.84 1.59 -2.91
CA THR A 173 -35.48 2.94 -3.38
C THR A 173 -33.98 3.17 -3.45
N GLU A 174 -33.17 2.31 -2.84
CA GLU A 174 -31.71 2.45 -2.74
C GLU A 174 -30.99 1.51 -3.72
N ARG A 175 -29.84 1.94 -4.23
CA ARG A 175 -28.93 1.10 -5.03
C ARG A 175 -27.67 0.82 -4.24
N VAL A 176 -27.37 -0.44 -3.93
CA VAL A 176 -26.16 -0.80 -3.17
C VAL A 176 -25.04 -1.23 -4.12
N CYS A 177 -23.85 -0.66 -3.98
CA CYS A 177 -22.62 -1.12 -4.66
C CYS A 177 -21.85 -2.08 -3.73
N PHE A 178 -21.89 -3.39 -4.02
CA PHE A 178 -21.26 -4.38 -3.15
C PHE A 178 -19.76 -4.13 -2.98
N ASP A 179 -19.26 -4.36 -1.75
CA ASP A 179 -17.84 -4.19 -1.46
C ASP A 179 -16.94 -5.21 -2.16
N THR A 180 -17.50 -6.38 -2.48
CA THR A 180 -16.74 -7.57 -2.88
C THR A 180 -17.43 -8.26 -4.06
N SER A 181 -18.54 -8.93 -3.78
CA SER A 181 -19.36 -9.69 -4.72
C SER A 181 -20.80 -9.73 -4.21
N SER A 182 -21.74 -10.06 -5.09
CA SER A 182 -23.11 -10.32 -4.68
C SER A 182 -23.20 -11.69 -3.97
N PRO A 183 -24.21 -11.91 -3.10
CA PRO A 183 -24.33 -13.15 -2.33
C PRO A 183 -24.32 -14.42 -3.19
N GLU A 184 -24.85 -14.34 -4.42
CA GLU A 184 -24.96 -15.46 -5.35
C GLU A 184 -23.60 -15.91 -5.90
N LEU A 185 -22.62 -15.01 -5.98
CA LEU A 185 -21.27 -15.26 -6.50
C LEU A 185 -20.21 -15.31 -5.39
N PHE A 186 -20.62 -15.38 -4.11
CA PHE A 186 -19.69 -15.30 -2.99
C PHE A 186 -18.71 -16.47 -2.95
N HIS A 187 -19.16 -17.69 -3.25
CA HIS A 187 -18.33 -18.90 -3.25
C HIS A 187 -17.21 -18.84 -4.30
N ASP A 188 -17.55 -18.48 -5.55
CA ASP A 188 -16.56 -18.32 -6.61
C ASP A 188 -15.58 -17.18 -6.30
N PHE A 189 -16.11 -16.07 -5.75
CA PHE A 189 -15.29 -14.94 -5.32
C PHE A 189 -14.35 -15.30 -4.17
N LEU A 190 -14.77 -16.14 -3.22
CA LEU A 190 -13.94 -16.64 -2.13
C LEU A 190 -12.72 -17.38 -2.68
N VAL A 191 -12.94 -18.33 -3.60
CA VAL A 191 -11.86 -19.12 -4.20
C VAL A 191 -10.91 -18.20 -4.99
N TYR A 192 -11.46 -17.38 -5.88
CA TYR A 192 -10.69 -16.38 -6.64
C TYR A 192 -9.86 -15.47 -5.72
N SER A 193 -10.50 -14.83 -4.74
CA SER A 193 -9.85 -13.87 -3.86
C SER A 193 -8.81 -14.53 -2.95
N SER A 194 -9.00 -15.79 -2.57
CA SER A 194 -8.03 -16.56 -1.80
C SER A 194 -6.77 -16.85 -2.63
N VAL A 195 -6.93 -17.34 -3.87
CA VAL A 195 -5.81 -17.57 -4.79
C VAL A 195 -5.03 -16.27 -5.05
N VAL A 196 -5.73 -15.18 -5.35
CA VAL A 196 -5.11 -13.87 -5.56
C VAL A 196 -4.42 -13.37 -4.27
N SER A 197 -4.98 -13.59 -3.09
CA SER A 197 -4.32 -13.25 -1.81
C SER A 197 -3.02 -13.99 -1.61
N VAL A 198 -2.97 -15.28 -1.93
CA VAL A 198 -1.75 -16.08 -1.81
C VAL A 198 -0.71 -15.59 -2.82
N LEU A 199 -1.09 -15.45 -4.09
CA LEU A 199 -0.17 -15.12 -5.18
C LEU A 199 0.34 -13.68 -5.13
N MET A 200 -0.53 -12.72 -4.78
CA MET A 200 -0.24 -11.28 -4.91
C MET A 200 0.01 -10.59 -3.57
N PHE A 201 -0.21 -11.27 -2.44
CA PHE A 201 0.15 -10.75 -1.11
C PHE A 201 1.10 -11.68 -0.35
N ALA A 202 0.70 -12.92 -0.05
CA ALA A 202 1.50 -13.81 0.80
C ALA A 202 2.85 -14.13 0.16
N PHE A 203 2.88 -14.51 -1.13
CA PHE A 203 4.13 -14.80 -1.84
C PHE A 203 5.06 -13.57 -1.91
N PRO A 204 4.64 -12.37 -2.38
CA PRO A 204 5.48 -11.17 -2.37
C PRO A 204 5.96 -10.78 -0.97
N PHE A 205 5.10 -10.90 0.05
CA PHE A 205 5.46 -10.63 1.44
C PHE A 205 6.59 -11.57 1.90
N MET A 206 6.47 -12.88 1.66
CA MET A 206 7.51 -13.86 2.00
C MET A 206 8.83 -13.55 1.29
N VAL A 207 8.80 -13.20 0.01
CA VAL A 207 9.99 -12.79 -0.76
C VAL A 207 10.65 -11.57 -0.11
N VAL A 208 9.89 -10.53 0.23
CA VAL A 208 10.40 -9.33 0.90
C VAL A 208 11.02 -9.66 2.26
N MET A 209 10.36 -10.50 3.07
CA MET A 209 10.85 -10.90 4.38
C MET A 209 12.18 -11.65 4.29
N VAL A 210 12.30 -12.61 3.37
CA VAL A 210 13.56 -13.35 3.14
C VAL A 210 14.65 -12.40 2.65
N CYS A 211 14.36 -11.55 1.66
CA CYS A 211 15.32 -10.58 1.14
C CYS A 211 15.83 -9.62 2.22
N TYR A 212 14.94 -9.12 3.08
CA TYR A 212 15.31 -8.24 4.18
C TYR A 212 16.05 -8.95 5.30
N GLY A 213 15.69 -10.19 5.64
CA GLY A 213 16.46 -10.99 6.58
C GLY A 213 17.91 -11.19 6.11
N LEU A 214 18.11 -11.53 4.83
CA LEU A 214 19.44 -11.65 4.24
C LEU A 214 20.17 -10.29 4.16
N MET A 215 19.45 -9.22 3.81
CA MET A 215 20.03 -7.87 3.75
C MET A 215 20.48 -7.38 5.13
N VAL A 216 19.70 -7.61 6.18
CA VAL A 216 20.06 -7.27 7.57
C VAL A 216 21.30 -8.04 8.00
N ARG A 217 21.35 -9.37 7.77
CA ARG A 217 22.54 -10.18 8.06
C ARG A 217 23.79 -9.59 7.40
N LYS A 218 23.67 -9.25 6.12
CA LYS A 218 24.77 -8.68 5.34
C LYS A 218 25.20 -7.29 5.84
N LEU A 219 24.26 -6.45 6.27
CA LEU A 219 24.54 -5.12 6.83
C LEU A 219 25.14 -5.16 8.25
N LEU A 220 25.00 -6.28 8.96
CA LEU A 220 25.57 -6.53 10.28
C LEU A 220 26.97 -7.16 10.21
N GLU A 221 27.40 -7.69 9.06
CA GLU A 221 28.75 -8.24 8.91
C GLU A 221 29.83 -7.17 9.15
N PRO A 222 30.84 -7.44 10.01
CA PRO A 222 31.92 -6.47 10.31
C PRO A 222 32.68 -6.01 9.05
N SER A 223 32.84 -6.92 8.07
CA SER A 223 33.55 -6.67 6.82
C SER A 223 32.87 -5.63 5.92
N TRP A 224 31.54 -5.46 6.04
CA TRP A 224 30.78 -4.47 5.24
C TRP A 224 31.19 -3.02 5.53
N GLY A 225 31.77 -2.77 6.72
CA GLY A 225 32.39 -1.50 7.10
C GLY A 225 33.91 -1.57 7.27
N ALA A 226 34.49 -2.76 7.49
CA ALA A 226 35.91 -2.95 7.80
C ALA A 226 36.80 -3.24 6.58
N GLY A 227 36.25 -3.61 5.41
CA GLY A 227 37.02 -3.71 4.16
C GLY A 227 37.62 -2.37 3.67
N GLY A 228 37.40 -1.28 4.40
CA GLY A 228 37.98 0.04 4.16
C GLY A 228 38.40 0.76 5.43
N SER A 229 38.81 0.07 6.51
CA SER A 229 39.26 0.72 7.76
C SER A 229 40.47 1.65 7.57
N GLN A 230 41.12 1.65 6.41
CA GLN A 230 42.15 2.63 6.02
C GLN A 230 41.67 3.78 5.13
N SER A 231 40.44 3.77 4.61
CA SER A 231 39.94 4.85 3.74
C SER A 231 38.96 5.77 4.49
N ARG A 232 39.49 6.64 5.35
CA ARG A 232 38.79 7.82 5.92
C ARG A 232 38.40 8.88 4.84
N GLY A 233 38.18 8.46 3.60
CA GLY A 233 37.84 9.30 2.45
C GLY A 233 36.38 9.18 1.99
N ALA A 234 36.09 9.71 0.79
CA ALA A 234 34.76 9.75 0.19
C ALA A 234 34.05 8.39 0.04
N GLY A 235 34.81 7.29 -0.02
CA GLY A 235 34.30 5.91 -0.12
C GLY A 235 33.57 5.41 1.14
N GLY A 236 34.09 5.70 2.33
CA GLY A 236 33.45 5.31 3.61
C GLY A 236 32.11 6.02 3.84
N LEU A 237 32.02 7.31 3.49
CA LEU A 237 30.76 8.07 3.55
C LEU A 237 29.71 7.54 2.56
N ALA A 238 30.11 7.10 1.37
CA ALA A 238 29.20 6.52 0.39
C ALA A 238 28.63 5.17 0.86
N ALA A 239 29.48 4.30 1.43
CA ALA A 239 29.07 3.02 2.01
C ALA A 239 28.10 3.21 3.19
N HIS A 240 28.40 4.14 4.10
CA HIS A 240 27.53 4.48 5.23
C HIS A 240 26.16 5.03 4.78
N ARG A 241 26.14 5.93 3.80
CA ARG A 241 24.88 6.44 3.20
C ARG A 241 24.07 5.34 2.54
N SER A 242 24.71 4.41 1.82
CA SER A 242 24.03 3.25 1.22
C SER A 242 23.40 2.36 2.29
N LYS A 243 24.12 2.05 3.37
CA LYS A 243 23.61 1.29 4.53
C LYS A 243 22.40 1.98 5.16
N GLN A 244 22.50 3.27 5.48
CA GLN A 244 21.36 4.02 6.05
C GLN A 244 20.15 4.02 5.12
N LYS A 245 20.35 4.16 3.82
CA LYS A 245 19.27 4.12 2.83
C LYS A 245 18.58 2.76 2.80
N SER A 246 19.33 1.67 2.88
CA SER A 246 18.78 0.31 2.91
C SER A 246 18.02 0.02 4.21
N VAL A 247 18.57 0.41 5.37
CA VAL A 247 17.89 0.27 6.67
C VAL A 247 16.57 1.05 6.68
N LYS A 248 16.59 2.30 6.22
CA LYS A 248 15.38 3.10 6.08
C LYS A 248 14.35 2.40 5.21
N MET A 249 14.75 1.89 4.05
CA MET A 249 13.81 1.21 3.17
C MET A 249 13.22 -0.06 3.78
N ILE A 250 14.02 -0.83 4.54
CA ILE A 250 13.51 -1.99 5.31
C ILE A 250 12.39 -1.52 6.25
N ILE A 251 12.68 -0.54 7.10
CA ILE A 251 11.71 -0.02 8.09
C ILE A 251 10.42 0.42 7.40
N ILE A 252 10.55 1.13 6.29
CA ILE A 252 9.41 1.70 5.56
C ILE A 252 8.52 0.61 4.98
N VAL A 253 9.11 -0.29 4.21
CA VAL A 253 8.35 -1.36 3.56
C VAL A 253 7.74 -2.28 4.60
N LEU A 254 8.46 -2.64 5.67
CA LEU A 254 7.90 -3.43 6.77
C LEU A 254 6.75 -2.72 7.47
N ALA A 255 6.87 -1.42 7.76
CA ALA A 255 5.78 -0.66 8.36
C ALA A 255 4.54 -0.66 7.47
N VAL A 256 4.68 -0.47 6.16
CA VAL A 256 3.56 -0.49 5.21
C VAL A 256 2.90 -1.88 5.17
N PHE A 257 3.68 -2.95 5.09
CA PHE A 257 3.12 -4.30 5.14
C PHE A 257 2.39 -4.58 6.46
N MET A 258 2.97 -4.21 7.59
CA MET A 258 2.40 -4.51 8.92
C MET A 258 1.20 -3.64 9.27
N LEU A 259 1.19 -2.38 8.86
CA LEU A 259 0.15 -1.42 9.23
C LEU A 259 -0.99 -1.36 8.18
N CYS A 260 -0.68 -1.51 6.89
CA CYS A 260 -1.66 -1.30 5.82
C CYS A 260 -2.15 -2.61 5.20
N PHE A 261 -1.25 -3.53 4.83
CA PHE A 261 -1.64 -4.70 4.02
C PHE A 261 -2.01 -5.92 4.85
N LEU A 262 -1.16 -6.33 5.79
CA LEU A 262 -1.35 -7.53 6.60
C LEU A 262 -2.66 -7.50 7.40
N PRO A 263 -3.04 -6.42 8.11
CA PRO A 263 -4.30 -6.39 8.86
C PRO A 263 -5.50 -6.60 7.95
N PHE A 264 -5.52 -5.96 6.78
CA PHE A 264 -6.59 -6.09 5.81
C PHE A 264 -6.70 -7.52 5.25
N HIS A 265 -5.59 -8.12 4.82
CA HIS A 265 -5.62 -9.47 4.28
C HIS A 265 -6.02 -10.52 5.34
N LEU A 266 -5.52 -10.40 6.57
CA LEU A 266 -5.88 -11.31 7.65
C LEU A 266 -7.36 -11.22 8.02
N THR A 267 -7.86 -10.01 8.27
CA THR A 267 -9.26 -9.81 8.66
C THR A 267 -10.24 -10.14 7.53
N ARG A 268 -9.88 -9.86 6.28
CA ARG A 268 -10.67 -10.27 5.10
C ARG A 268 -10.76 -11.79 4.99
N SER A 269 -9.61 -12.49 5.04
CA SER A 269 -9.60 -13.95 4.97
C SER A 269 -10.37 -14.58 6.13
N LEU A 270 -10.21 -14.05 7.34
CA LEU A 270 -10.96 -14.52 8.51
C LEU A 270 -12.47 -14.33 8.33
N TYR A 271 -12.91 -13.12 7.95
CA TYR A 271 -14.32 -12.83 7.75
C TYR A 271 -14.94 -13.71 6.66
N TYR A 272 -14.25 -13.89 5.53
CA TYR A 272 -14.76 -14.73 4.45
C TYR A 272 -14.84 -16.21 4.82
N SER A 273 -13.82 -16.74 5.51
CA SER A 273 -13.85 -18.12 6.01
C SER A 273 -14.99 -18.34 7.01
N LEU A 274 -15.19 -17.42 7.95
CA LEU A 274 -16.29 -17.52 8.92
C LEU A 274 -17.66 -17.40 8.25
N ARG A 275 -17.80 -16.53 7.25
CA ARG A 275 -19.03 -16.43 6.43
C ARG A 275 -19.30 -17.70 5.62
N TYR A 276 -18.28 -18.33 5.08
CA TYR A 276 -18.42 -19.60 4.37
C TYR A 276 -18.84 -20.73 5.33
N LEU A 277 -18.23 -20.82 6.51
CA LEU A 277 -18.60 -21.80 7.53
C LEU A 277 -20.03 -21.60 8.03
N GLU A 278 -20.47 -20.35 8.26
CA GLU A 278 -21.84 -20.05 8.65
C GLU A 278 -22.88 -20.44 7.58
N GLN A 279 -22.54 -20.32 6.30
CA GLN A 279 -23.40 -20.76 5.20
C GLN A 279 -23.51 -22.28 5.09
N MET A 280 -22.44 -23.00 5.45
CA MET A 280 -22.43 -24.48 5.43
C MET A 280 -23.13 -25.07 6.65
N ASP A 281 -22.88 -24.52 7.83
CA ASP A 281 -23.47 -24.98 9.10
C ASP A 281 -23.59 -23.79 10.09
N PRO A 282 -24.79 -23.22 10.26
CA PRO A 282 -25.03 -22.10 11.17
C PRO A 282 -24.67 -22.38 12.63
N SER A 283 -24.57 -23.65 13.04
CA SER A 283 -24.25 -24.03 14.42
C SER A 283 -22.76 -23.89 14.77
N GLN A 284 -21.88 -23.81 13.77
CA GLN A 284 -20.43 -23.79 13.97
C GLN A 284 -19.86 -22.40 14.27
N VAL A 285 -20.58 -21.33 13.90
CA VAL A 285 -20.07 -19.96 14.00
C VAL A 285 -21.02 -19.13 14.85
N SER A 286 -20.51 -18.59 15.96
CA SER A 286 -21.29 -17.68 16.79
C SER A 286 -21.52 -16.33 16.07
N CYS A 287 -22.71 -15.78 16.25
CA CYS A 287 -23.08 -14.49 15.64
C CYS A 287 -22.15 -13.35 16.07
N GLU A 288 -21.70 -13.35 17.32
CA GLU A 288 -20.75 -12.37 17.86
C GLU A 288 -19.39 -12.46 17.18
N LEU A 289 -18.89 -13.68 16.91
CA LEU A 289 -17.63 -13.86 16.19
C LEU A 289 -17.73 -13.36 14.74
N LEU A 290 -18.86 -13.61 14.09
CA LEU A 290 -19.11 -13.15 12.73
C LEU A 290 -19.24 -11.62 12.66
N LYS A 291 -19.87 -11.01 13.67
CA LYS A 291 -19.97 -9.56 13.84
C LYS A 291 -18.61 -8.94 14.09
N ALA A 292 -17.81 -9.49 15.01
CA ALA A 292 -16.47 -9.01 15.32
C ALA A 292 -15.53 -9.09 14.10
N SER A 293 -15.58 -10.19 13.34
CA SER A 293 -14.78 -10.33 12.12
C SER A 293 -15.23 -9.37 11.01
N SER A 294 -16.53 -9.13 10.83
CA SER A 294 -17.06 -8.11 9.90
C SER A 294 -16.59 -6.71 10.29
N LEU A 295 -16.67 -6.35 11.58
CA LEU A 295 -16.18 -5.09 12.12
C LEU A 295 -14.68 -4.92 11.85
N ALA A 296 -13.87 -5.92 12.20
CA ALA A 296 -12.43 -5.89 11.99
C ALA A 296 -12.07 -5.72 10.50
N TYR A 297 -12.74 -6.45 9.60
CA TYR A 297 -12.55 -6.31 8.16
C TYR A 297 -12.88 -4.90 7.64
N LYS A 298 -13.96 -4.30 8.13
CA LYS A 298 -14.33 -2.92 7.75
C LYS A 298 -13.35 -1.88 8.30
N VAL A 299 -12.85 -2.07 9.53
CA VAL A 299 -11.88 -1.18 10.17
C VAL A 299 -10.50 -1.23 9.51
N THR A 300 -10.05 -2.40 9.06
CA THR A 300 -8.74 -2.54 8.41
C THR A 300 -8.72 -2.09 6.96
N ARG A 301 -9.88 -1.94 6.31
CA ARG A 301 -9.96 -1.52 4.91
C ARG A 301 -9.46 -0.08 4.66
N PRO A 302 -9.78 0.92 5.51
CA PRO A 302 -9.10 2.20 5.47
C PRO A 302 -7.58 2.13 5.67
N LEU A 303 -7.08 1.19 6.49
CA LEU A 303 -5.63 1.01 6.67
C LEU A 303 -4.95 0.58 5.37
N ALA A 304 -5.59 -0.31 4.62
CA ALA A 304 -5.13 -0.66 3.27
C ALA A 304 -5.11 0.58 2.35
N SER A 305 -6.08 1.48 2.47
CA SER A 305 -6.12 2.73 1.69
C SER A 305 -5.05 3.74 2.13
N ALA A 306 -4.69 3.73 3.41
CA ALA A 306 -3.66 4.61 3.96
C ALA A 306 -2.25 4.29 3.43
N ASN A 307 -2.03 3.15 2.76
CA ASN A 307 -0.77 2.84 2.09
C ASN A 307 -0.32 4.00 1.19
N SER A 308 -1.27 4.59 0.45
CA SER A 308 -1.04 5.70 -0.47
C SER A 308 -0.60 7.00 0.21
N CYS A 309 -0.76 7.13 1.53
CA CYS A 309 -0.23 8.25 2.31
C CYS A 309 1.13 7.91 2.92
N VAL A 310 1.25 6.70 3.47
CA VAL A 310 2.42 6.25 4.23
C VAL A 310 3.63 6.12 3.32
N ASP A 311 3.46 5.60 2.10
CA ASP A 311 4.55 5.40 1.15
C ASP A 311 5.31 6.72 0.88
N PRO A 312 4.71 7.77 0.29
CA PRO A 312 5.44 9.03 0.05
C PRO A 312 6.06 9.64 1.32
N ILE A 313 5.34 9.70 2.45
CA ILE A 313 5.85 10.29 3.71
C ILE A 313 7.16 9.62 4.10
N LEU A 314 7.12 8.30 4.18
CA LEU A 314 8.24 7.50 4.62
C LEU A 314 9.40 7.59 3.63
N TYR A 315 9.14 7.54 2.32
CA TYR A 315 10.18 7.70 1.29
C TYR A 315 10.81 9.10 1.29
N PHE A 316 10.03 10.17 1.49
CA PHE A 316 10.54 11.54 1.60
C PHE A 316 11.37 11.73 2.87
N MET A 317 10.90 11.25 4.03
CA MET A 317 11.65 11.29 5.29
C MET A 317 12.94 10.47 5.19
N ALA A 318 12.92 9.33 4.48
CA ALA A 318 14.13 8.55 4.23
C ALA A 318 15.12 9.27 3.31
N GLY A 319 14.63 9.93 2.26
CA GLY A 319 15.43 10.69 1.29
C GLY A 319 16.04 11.97 1.85
N GLN A 320 15.34 12.67 2.74
CA GLN A 320 15.79 13.91 3.41
C GLN A 320 16.69 13.66 4.62
N GLY A 321 17.44 12.56 4.65
CA GLY A 321 18.30 12.19 5.77
C GLY A 321 18.98 13.41 6.41
N PHE A 322 18.44 13.82 7.56
CA PHE A 322 19.00 14.76 8.52
C PHE A 322 19.86 15.86 7.87
N ARG A 323 19.22 16.79 7.16
CA ARG A 323 19.84 18.06 6.78
C ARG A 323 20.01 19.02 7.99
N SER A 324 20.22 18.46 9.17
CA SER A 324 20.77 19.16 10.32
C SER A 324 22.29 19.25 10.14
N ASN A 325 22.66 20.15 9.22
CA ASN A 325 23.88 20.97 9.29
C ASN A 325 23.47 22.38 8.83
N LEU A 326 22.34 22.86 9.36
CA LEU A 326 21.85 24.23 9.18
C LEU A 326 22.61 25.26 10.04
N THR A 327 23.69 24.85 10.71
CA THR A 327 24.57 25.72 11.48
C THR A 327 26.03 25.37 11.22
N ASN A 328 26.50 25.57 9.98
CA ASN A 328 27.93 25.86 9.78
C ASN A 328 28.15 27.01 8.78
N ARG A 329 27.19 27.95 8.76
CA ARG A 329 27.21 29.14 7.90
C ARG A 329 27.40 30.43 8.67
N SER A 330 28.13 30.38 9.79
CA SER A 330 28.57 31.56 10.54
C SER A 330 29.99 31.36 11.02
N ARG A 331 30.88 32.27 10.62
CA ARG A 331 32.31 32.43 10.96
C ARG A 331 33.34 31.66 10.12
N THR A 332 33.31 31.86 8.80
CA THR A 332 34.58 32.15 8.10
C THR A 332 34.94 33.61 8.40
N SER A 333 35.94 33.82 9.27
CA SER A 333 36.56 35.13 9.47
C SER A 333 37.40 35.50 8.23
N PRO A 334 37.36 36.74 7.71
CA PRO A 334 38.23 37.15 6.62
C PRO A 334 39.67 37.31 7.12
N ARG A 335 40.60 36.57 6.52
CA ARG A 335 42.04 36.85 6.61
C ARG A 335 42.31 38.23 5.98
N LYS A 336 42.95 39.14 6.71
CA LYS A 336 43.43 40.44 6.21
C LYS A 336 44.41 40.25 5.03
N PRO A 337 44.41 41.13 4.02
CA PRO A 337 45.41 41.13 2.97
C PRO A 337 46.75 41.67 3.52
N GLY A 338 47.82 40.90 3.33
CA GLY A 338 49.20 41.31 3.62
C GLY A 338 49.70 42.32 2.60
N SER A 339 50.41 43.33 3.09
CA SER A 339 51.08 44.35 2.29
C SER A 339 52.19 43.78 1.42
N VAL A 340 52.24 44.28 0.20
CA VAL A 340 53.30 44.08 -0.80
C VAL A 340 54.60 44.76 -0.32
N THR A 341 55.71 44.02 -0.34
CA THR A 341 57.04 44.63 -0.50
C THR A 341 57.89 43.81 -1.49
N VAL A 342 58.20 44.52 -2.56
CA VAL A 342 59.15 44.38 -3.69
C VAL A 342 60.34 43.42 -3.54
N ALA A 343 60.65 42.78 -4.67
CA ALA A 343 61.79 41.90 -4.96
C ALA A 343 63.17 42.61 -4.98
N LEU A 344 64.25 41.89 -4.62
CA LEU A 344 65.51 41.86 -5.38
C LEU A 344 66.48 40.83 -4.77
N SER A 345 66.87 39.80 -5.53
CA SER A 345 68.17 39.13 -5.38
C SER A 345 68.39 38.10 -6.50
N THR A 346 68.93 38.59 -7.62
CA THR A 346 69.82 37.83 -8.50
C THR A 346 71.23 38.05 -7.99
N GLN A 347 71.97 36.99 -7.65
CA GLN A 347 73.42 36.86 -7.84
C GLN A 347 73.84 35.40 -7.64
N LEU A 348 74.61 34.93 -8.63
CA LEU A 348 75.31 33.65 -8.84
C LEU A 348 74.49 32.48 -9.38
#